data_AF-R6JQK2-F1
#
_entry.id   AF-R6JQK2-F1
#
_cell.length_a   1.000
_cell.length_b   1.000
_cell.length_c   1.000
_cell.angle_alpha   90.00
_cell.angle_beta   90.00
_cell.angle_gamma   90.00
#
_symmetry.space_group_name_H-M   'P 1'
#
loop_
_entity.id
_entity.type
_entity.pdbx_description
1 polymer ?
#
loop_
_entity_poly.entity_id
_entity_poly.type
_entity_poly.pdbx_seq_one_letter_code
_entity_poly.pdbx_strand_id
1 'polypeptide(L)'
;MTHLSVLAANYMASALQRRTAVIEWNDHGAWKTIKDICQAGSAKQADSADYKYKIFGVTYYMQGAPRVLASCLDGTYDEVIIDFGELRPSIRAEWLRCEVKIVMAALSEWKLEAFLELLSEEEGRRTGWIYTAAFGSEDTRKQIERQFGISLARVPLSVDAFSVDYETMRWFEGIL
;
A
#
# COMPACT_ATOMS: atom_id res chain seq x y z
N MET A 1 -3.56 4.59 2.46
CA MET A 1 -2.63 3.85 1.60
C MET A 1 -1.33 3.54 2.32
N THR A 2 -0.61 4.55 2.81
CA THR A 2 0.70 4.37 3.47
C THR A 2 0.68 3.38 4.63
N HIS A 3 -0.27 3.49 5.57
CA HIS A 3 -0.41 2.51 6.66
C HIS A 3 -0.63 1.09 6.16
N LEU A 4 -1.53 0.90 5.19
CA LEU A 4 -1.79 -0.42 4.58
C LEU A 4 -0.55 -0.95 3.84
N SER A 5 0.26 -0.07 3.24
CA SER A 5 1.48 -0.46 2.53
C SER A 5 2.55 -0.97 3.50
N VAL A 6 2.74 -0.32 4.66
CA VAL A 6 3.61 -0.82 5.74
C VAL A 6 3.08 -2.14 6.28
N LEU A 7 1.77 -2.23 6.52
CA LEU A 7 1.13 -3.43 7.07
C LEU A 7 1.28 -4.63 6.12
N ALA A 8 1.01 -4.43 4.83
CA ALA A 8 1.22 -5.45 3.81
C ALA A 8 2.69 -5.85 3.70
N ALA A 9 3.62 -4.90 3.77
CA ALA A 9 5.04 -5.21 3.70
C ALA A 9 5.51 -6.08 4.87
N ASN A 10 5.03 -5.79 6.08
CA ASN A 10 5.33 -6.60 7.26
C ASN A 10 4.60 -7.95 7.22
N TYR A 11 3.42 -8.04 6.62
CA TYR A 11 2.76 -9.34 6.41
C TYR A 11 3.61 -10.23 5.49
N MET A 12 4.03 -9.70 4.33
CA MET A 12 4.88 -10.42 3.39
C MET A 12 6.22 -10.82 4.02
N ALA A 13 6.90 -9.88 4.69
CA ALA A 13 8.24 -10.14 5.22
C ALA A 13 8.24 -10.99 6.50
N SER A 14 7.34 -10.71 7.45
CA SER A 14 7.37 -11.33 8.77
C SER A 14 6.48 -12.58 8.85
N ALA A 15 5.29 -12.57 8.25
CA ALA A 15 4.40 -13.73 8.28
C ALA A 15 4.75 -14.75 7.19
N LEU A 16 5.02 -14.28 5.97
CA LEU A 16 5.30 -15.16 4.83
C LEU A 16 6.80 -15.36 4.54
N GLN A 17 7.69 -14.69 5.30
CA GLN A 17 9.15 -14.81 5.16
C GLN A 17 9.66 -14.47 3.75
N ARG A 18 9.00 -13.54 3.06
CA ARG A 18 9.36 -13.08 1.71
C ARG A 18 10.38 -11.94 1.77
N ARG A 19 11.29 -11.89 0.81
CA ARG A 19 12.19 -10.74 0.60
C ARG A 19 11.37 -9.59 0.04
N THR A 20 11.03 -8.61 0.88
CA THR A 20 10.09 -7.55 0.50
C THR A 20 10.76 -6.19 0.33
N ALA A 21 10.41 -5.50 -0.76
CA ALA A 21 10.66 -4.08 -0.95
C ALA A 21 9.35 -3.29 -0.91
N VAL A 22 9.41 -2.07 -0.39
CA VAL A 22 8.35 -1.08 -0.51
C VAL A 22 8.89 0.23 -1.10
N ILE A 23 8.16 0.80 -2.05
CA ILE A 23 8.55 2.01 -2.78
C ILE A 23 7.52 3.10 -2.49
N GLU A 24 7.95 4.26 -2.00
CA GLU A 24 7.12 5.48 -1.96
C GLU A 24 7.17 6.13 -3.33
N TRP A 25 6.13 5.90 -4.15
CA TRP A 25 6.01 6.52 -5.46
C TRP A 25 5.29 7.87 -5.42
N ASN A 26 4.53 8.11 -4.34
CA ASN A 26 4.04 9.43 -3.99
C ASN A 26 5.16 10.34 -3.46
N ASP A 27 4.84 11.59 -3.20
CA ASP A 27 5.74 12.65 -2.77
C ASP A 27 5.51 13.12 -1.32
N HIS A 28 4.81 12.30 -0.51
CA HIS A 28 4.46 12.68 0.86
C HIS A 28 5.65 12.65 1.84
N GLY A 29 6.70 11.87 1.54
CA GLY A 29 7.92 11.80 2.35
C GLY A 29 7.78 10.99 3.64
N ALA A 30 6.76 10.13 3.73
CA ALA A 30 6.48 9.33 4.91
C ALA A 30 7.62 8.37 5.23
N TRP A 31 8.26 7.75 4.23
CA TRP A 31 9.38 6.83 4.47
C TRP A 31 10.61 7.55 5.01
N LYS A 32 10.85 8.78 4.56
CA LYS A 32 11.92 9.60 5.15
C LYS A 32 11.65 9.89 6.63
N THR A 33 10.43 10.30 6.97
CA THR A 33 10.05 10.51 8.37
C THR A 33 10.22 9.25 9.21
N ILE A 34 9.81 8.08 8.69
CA ILE A 34 10.00 6.79 9.38
C ILE A 34 11.49 6.49 9.57
N LYS A 35 12.33 6.66 8.53
CA LYS A 35 13.80 6.49 8.63
C LYS A 35 14.36 7.37 9.74
N ASP A 36 14.04 8.66 9.72
CA ASP A 36 14.59 9.64 10.65
C ASP A 36 14.19 9.32 12.10
N ILE A 37 12.96 8.86 12.34
CA ILE A 37 12.48 8.46 13.68
C ILE A 37 13.12 7.13 14.13
N CYS A 38 13.08 6.10 13.29
CA CYS A 38 13.56 4.76 13.67
C CYS A 38 15.08 4.69 13.77
N GLN A 39 15.81 5.58 13.09
CA GLN A 39 17.28 5.64 13.12
C GLN A 39 17.81 6.78 13.99
N ALA A 40 16.94 7.58 14.63
CA ALA A 40 17.35 8.60 15.58
C ALA A 40 18.18 7.97 16.72
N GLY A 41 19.47 8.32 16.80
CA GLY A 41 20.40 7.80 17.82
C GLY A 41 21.24 6.61 17.38
N SER A 42 21.01 6.05 16.18
CA SER A 42 21.91 5.07 15.58
C SER A 42 23.13 5.79 15.01
N ALA A 43 24.34 5.42 15.41
CA ALA A 43 25.55 5.92 14.76
C ALA A 43 25.41 5.69 13.25
N LYS A 44 25.49 6.75 12.44
CA LYS A 44 25.29 6.74 10.99
C LYS A 44 25.89 5.45 10.41
N GLN A 45 25.05 4.49 10.02
CA GLN A 45 25.51 3.41 9.17
C GLN A 45 25.84 4.07 7.84
N ALA A 46 27.14 4.23 7.59
CA ALA A 46 27.71 4.99 6.50
C ALA A 46 27.47 4.38 5.10
N ASP A 47 26.69 3.29 5.01
CA ASP A 47 26.56 2.46 3.80
C ASP A 47 25.13 2.35 3.24
N SER A 48 24.09 2.87 3.91
CA SER A 48 22.77 2.91 3.27
C SER A 48 22.74 4.07 2.28
N ALA A 49 22.70 3.76 0.98
CA ALA A 49 22.48 4.77 -0.04
C ALA A 49 21.31 5.67 0.37
N ASP A 50 21.48 6.99 0.26
CA ASP A 50 20.61 7.98 0.93
C ASP A 50 19.13 7.92 0.49
N TYR A 51 18.80 7.09 -0.49
CA TYR A 51 17.46 6.86 -1.02
C TYR A 51 16.76 5.57 -0.52
N LYS A 52 17.44 4.70 0.26
CA LYS A 52 16.81 3.46 0.82
C LYS A 52 17.35 3.06 2.20
N TYR A 53 16.55 2.30 2.96
CA TYR A 53 16.92 1.76 4.27
C TYR A 53 16.16 0.45 4.58
N LYS A 54 16.51 -0.26 5.64
CA LYS A 54 15.87 -1.54 6.03
C LYS A 54 15.34 -1.50 7.47
N ILE A 55 14.11 -1.94 7.67
CA ILE A 55 13.46 -2.11 8.99
C ILE A 55 12.64 -3.40 8.97
N PHE A 56 12.71 -4.21 10.03
CA PHE A 56 11.96 -5.48 10.19
C PHE A 56 11.97 -6.39 8.95
N GLY A 57 13.12 -6.54 8.29
CA GLY A 57 13.24 -7.39 7.10
C GLY A 57 12.83 -6.73 5.78
N VAL A 58 12.09 -5.61 5.81
CA VAL A 58 11.59 -4.88 4.62
C VAL A 58 12.60 -3.81 4.19
N THR A 59 12.86 -3.72 2.87
CA THR A 59 13.64 -2.59 2.31
C THR A 59 12.71 -1.48 1.84
N TYR A 60 12.88 -0.28 2.39
CA TYR A 60 12.12 0.92 2.04
C TYR A 60 12.91 1.80 1.07
N TYR A 61 12.33 2.08 -0.09
CA TYR A 61 12.81 3.04 -1.07
C TYR A 61 12.01 4.33 -0.94
N MET A 62 12.67 5.41 -0.51
CA MET A 62 12.01 6.68 -0.15
C MET A 62 11.58 7.51 -1.37
N GLN A 63 11.95 7.09 -2.58
CA GLN A 63 11.58 7.76 -3.82
C GLN A 63 11.41 6.72 -4.94
N GLY A 64 10.21 6.68 -5.50
CA GLY A 64 9.86 5.88 -6.66
C GLY A 64 10.30 6.55 -7.96
N ALA A 65 10.85 5.72 -8.85
CA ALA A 65 11.15 6.09 -10.23
C ALA A 65 11.25 4.80 -11.07
N PRO A 66 11.07 4.86 -12.39
CA PRO A 66 11.20 3.69 -13.26
C PRO A 66 12.50 2.91 -13.04
N ARG A 67 13.62 3.60 -12.82
CA ARG A 67 14.92 2.97 -12.51
C ARG A 67 14.93 2.19 -11.18
N VAL A 68 14.23 2.71 -10.17
CA VAL A 68 14.15 2.10 -8.83
C VAL A 68 13.29 0.85 -8.91
N LEU A 69 12.15 0.92 -9.60
CA LEU A 69 11.30 -0.23 -9.85
C LEU A 69 12.04 -1.31 -10.64
N ALA A 70 12.72 -0.95 -11.73
CA ALA A 70 13.50 -1.90 -12.52
C ALA A 70 14.55 -2.61 -11.67
N SER A 71 15.24 -1.91 -10.79
CA SER A 71 16.18 -2.52 -9.84
C SER A 71 15.50 -3.41 -8.80
N CYS A 72 14.27 -3.11 -8.37
CA CYS A 72 13.56 -4.01 -7.45
C CYS A 72 13.11 -5.31 -8.14
N LEU A 73 12.86 -5.25 -9.45
CA LEU A 73 12.41 -6.38 -10.26
C LEU A 73 13.58 -7.24 -10.80
N ASP A 74 14.83 -6.97 -10.42
CA ASP A 74 16.02 -7.69 -10.90
C ASP A 74 16.26 -9.07 -10.25
N GLY A 75 15.31 -9.56 -9.45
CA GLY A 75 15.37 -10.84 -8.74
C GLY A 75 15.81 -10.74 -7.27
N THR A 76 16.11 -9.52 -6.79
CA THR A 76 16.48 -9.28 -5.39
C THR A 76 15.33 -9.48 -4.40
N TYR A 77 14.09 -9.23 -4.82
CA TYR A 77 12.89 -9.29 -3.99
C TYR A 77 11.90 -10.32 -4.52
N ASP A 78 11.20 -10.98 -3.60
CA ASP A 78 10.07 -11.85 -3.92
C ASP A 78 8.80 -10.99 -4.07
N GLU A 79 8.69 -9.93 -3.26
CA GLU A 79 7.53 -9.03 -3.24
C GLU A 79 7.97 -7.57 -3.36
N VAL A 80 7.33 -6.81 -4.25
CA VAL A 80 7.54 -5.36 -4.43
C VAL A 80 6.22 -4.63 -4.26
N ILE A 81 6.08 -3.89 -3.17
CA ILE A 81 4.90 -3.08 -2.86
C ILE A 81 5.17 -1.64 -3.28
N ILE A 82 4.21 -1.00 -3.95
CA ILE A 82 4.34 0.39 -4.41
C ILE A 82 3.22 1.21 -3.78
N ASP A 83 3.58 2.17 -2.92
CA ASP A 83 2.64 3.17 -2.43
C ASP A 83 2.55 4.31 -3.43
N PHE A 84 1.58 4.20 -4.34
CA PHE A 84 1.27 5.20 -5.34
C PHE A 84 0.60 6.46 -4.77
N GLY A 85 0.08 6.42 -3.54
CA GLY A 85 -0.76 7.47 -3.01
C GLY A 85 -2.11 7.56 -3.74
N GLU A 86 -2.48 8.77 -4.15
CA GLU A 86 -3.72 9.01 -4.90
C GLU A 86 -3.57 8.60 -6.36
N LEU A 87 -4.58 7.91 -6.91
CA LEU A 87 -4.55 7.51 -8.31
C LEU A 87 -4.73 8.74 -9.21
N ARG A 88 -3.66 9.10 -9.91
CA ARG A 88 -3.61 10.24 -10.85
C ARG A 88 -3.28 9.76 -12.26
N PRO A 89 -3.65 10.52 -13.31
CA PRO A 89 -3.32 10.14 -14.69
C PRO A 89 -1.82 9.86 -14.93
N SER A 90 -0.94 10.60 -14.24
CA SER A 90 0.52 10.46 -14.37
C SER A 90 1.09 9.14 -13.86
N ILE A 91 0.39 8.42 -12.99
CA ILE A 91 0.85 7.14 -12.41
C ILE A 91 0.02 5.94 -12.88
N ARG A 92 -1.05 6.20 -13.66
CA ARG A 92 -2.02 5.19 -14.06
C ARG A 92 -1.39 4.07 -14.89
N ALA A 93 -0.41 4.38 -15.73
CA ALA A 93 0.26 3.39 -16.57
C ALA A 93 1.06 2.39 -15.71
N GLU A 94 1.85 2.88 -14.76
CA GLU A 94 2.59 2.06 -13.80
C GLU A 94 1.65 1.25 -12.90
N TRP A 95 0.56 1.86 -12.42
CA TRP A 95 -0.48 1.19 -11.64
C TRP A 95 -1.08 -0.02 -12.37
N LEU A 96 -1.45 0.14 -13.64
CA LEU A 96 -2.07 -0.92 -14.42
C LEU A 96 -1.12 -2.09 -14.73
N ARG A 97 0.20 -1.85 -14.67
CA ARG A 97 1.23 -2.88 -14.86
C ARG A 97 1.46 -3.71 -13.60
N CYS A 98 0.98 -3.29 -12.43
CA CYS A 98 1.04 -4.11 -11.23
C CYS A 98 0.21 -5.37 -11.41
N GLU A 99 0.74 -6.50 -10.93
CA GLU A 99 0.03 -7.78 -10.93
C GLU A 99 -1.21 -7.66 -10.05
N VAL A 100 -1.01 -7.30 -8.79
CA VAL A 100 -2.06 -7.03 -7.80
C VAL A 100 -2.28 -5.53 -7.67
N LYS A 101 -3.55 -5.10 -7.68
CA LYS A 101 -3.97 -3.69 -7.63
C LYS A 101 -4.96 -3.50 -6.50
N ILE A 102 -4.55 -2.81 -5.42
CA ILE A 102 -5.37 -2.61 -4.21
C ILE A 102 -5.75 -1.13 -4.07
N VAL A 103 -7.04 -0.81 -4.25
CA VAL A 103 -7.58 0.52 -3.99
C VAL A 103 -8.17 0.56 -2.57
N MET A 104 -7.69 1.47 -1.74
CA MET A 104 -8.26 1.70 -0.41
C MET A 104 -9.11 2.96 -0.40
N ALA A 105 -10.37 2.83 0.00
CA ALA A 105 -11.26 3.95 0.23
C ALA A 105 -11.33 4.31 1.71
N ALA A 106 -11.31 5.61 2.03
CA ALA A 106 -11.80 6.10 3.32
C ALA A 106 -13.28 6.43 3.16
N LEU A 107 -14.17 5.66 3.80
CA LEU A 107 -15.62 5.82 3.63
C LEU A 107 -16.23 6.88 4.58
N SER A 108 -15.39 7.71 5.19
CA SER A 108 -15.83 8.94 5.87
C SER A 108 -16.43 9.90 4.85
N GLU A 109 -17.49 10.60 5.23
CA GLU A 109 -18.32 11.42 4.34
C GLU A 109 -17.50 12.49 3.60
N TRP A 110 -16.51 13.10 4.27
CA TRP A 110 -15.62 14.12 3.70
C TRP A 110 -14.49 13.58 2.81
N LYS A 111 -14.39 12.27 2.61
CA LYS A 111 -13.45 11.61 1.68
C LYS A 111 -14.16 10.79 0.61
N LEU A 112 -15.48 10.61 0.73
CA LEU A 112 -16.23 9.67 -0.08
C LEU A 112 -16.32 10.09 -1.56
N GLU A 113 -16.48 11.40 -1.81
CA GLU A 113 -16.63 11.95 -3.17
C GLU A 113 -15.51 11.49 -4.12
N ALA A 114 -14.24 11.65 -3.73
CA ALA A 114 -13.09 11.24 -4.53
C ALA A 114 -13.10 9.73 -4.87
N PHE A 115 -13.60 8.88 -3.97
CA PHE A 115 -13.71 7.45 -4.24
C PHE A 115 -14.84 7.14 -5.22
N LEU A 116 -16.00 7.80 -5.09
CA LEU A 116 -17.13 7.63 -6.00
C LEU A 116 -16.80 8.11 -7.43
N GLU A 117 -16.06 9.22 -7.54
CA GLU A 117 -15.54 9.71 -8.81
C GLU A 117 -14.63 8.67 -9.47
N LEU A 118 -13.64 8.14 -8.74
CA LEU A 118 -12.78 7.06 -9.24
C LEU A 118 -13.58 5.85 -9.74
N LEU A 119 -14.59 5.41 -8.98
CA LEU A 119 -15.42 4.28 -9.36
C LEU A 119 -16.19 4.56 -10.66
N SER A 120 -16.65 5.78 -10.85
CA SER A 120 -17.39 6.18 -12.05
C SER A 120 -16.48 6.31 -13.27
N GLU A 121 -15.30 6.94 -13.11
CA GLU A 121 -14.33 7.15 -14.18
C GLU A 121 -13.73 5.85 -14.73
N GLU A 122 -13.56 4.85 -13.86
CA GLU A 122 -12.97 3.56 -14.21
C GLU A 122 -14.04 2.48 -14.49
N GLU A 123 -15.31 2.86 -14.69
CA GLU A 123 -16.36 1.92 -15.06
C GLU A 123 -15.97 1.09 -16.31
N GLY A 124 -16.13 -0.24 -16.22
CA GLY A 124 -15.69 -1.19 -17.25
C GLY A 124 -14.18 -1.43 -17.35
N ARG A 125 -13.33 -0.76 -16.55
CA ARG A 125 -11.85 -0.88 -16.59
C ARG A 125 -11.23 -1.40 -15.29
N ARG A 126 -12.08 -1.86 -14.37
CA ARG A 126 -11.76 -2.23 -12.97
C ARG A 126 -11.55 -3.73 -12.74
N THR A 127 -11.47 -4.54 -13.79
CA THR A 127 -11.33 -6.00 -13.67
C THR A 127 -10.05 -6.36 -12.92
N GLY A 128 -10.19 -7.21 -11.90
CA GLY A 128 -9.07 -7.68 -11.08
C GLY A 128 -8.55 -6.67 -10.05
N TRP A 129 -9.25 -5.56 -9.80
CA TRP A 129 -8.91 -4.64 -8.73
C TRP A 129 -9.49 -5.16 -7.41
N ILE A 130 -8.68 -5.09 -6.35
CA ILE A 130 -9.11 -5.37 -4.98
C ILE A 130 -9.50 -4.04 -4.34
N TYR A 131 -10.72 -3.94 -3.83
CA TYR A 131 -11.18 -2.76 -3.12
C TYR A 131 -11.20 -3.03 -1.63
N THR A 132 -10.54 -2.15 -0.88
CA THR A 132 -10.53 -2.19 0.58
C THR A 132 -11.12 -0.90 1.14
N ALA A 133 -11.66 -0.99 2.35
CA ALA A 133 -12.31 0.14 3.01
C ALA A 133 -11.78 0.34 4.43
N ALA A 134 -11.41 1.58 4.74
CA ALA A 134 -11.18 2.09 6.08
C ALA A 134 -12.27 3.11 6.44
N PHE A 135 -12.60 3.20 7.73
CA PHE A 135 -13.62 4.13 8.26
C PHE A 135 -15.01 3.99 7.61
N GLY A 136 -15.96 4.83 8.06
CA GLY A 136 -17.34 4.86 7.57
C GLY A 136 -18.21 3.67 8.03
N SER A 137 -19.51 3.79 7.83
CA SER A 137 -20.50 2.80 8.27
C SER A 137 -20.55 1.58 7.34
N GLU A 138 -21.12 0.47 7.85
CA GLU A 138 -21.45 -0.69 7.02
C GLU A 138 -22.56 -0.41 6.01
N ASP A 139 -23.48 0.51 6.31
CA ASP A 139 -24.55 0.88 5.40
C ASP A 139 -24.00 1.63 4.19
N THR A 140 -23.09 2.58 4.41
CA THR A 140 -22.37 3.29 3.34
C THR A 140 -21.61 2.29 2.47
N ARG A 141 -20.86 1.35 3.08
CA ARG A 141 -20.12 0.31 2.34
C ARG A 141 -21.05 -0.51 1.46
N LYS A 142 -22.13 -1.07 2.02
CA LYS A 142 -23.10 -1.91 1.30
C LYS A 142 -23.82 -1.15 0.19
N GLN A 143 -24.12 0.13 0.39
CA GLN A 143 -24.72 0.97 -0.65
C GLN A 143 -23.79 1.12 -1.85
N ILE A 144 -22.50 1.39 -1.61
CA ILE A 144 -21.48 1.50 -2.66
C ILE A 144 -21.30 0.18 -3.39
N GLU A 145 -21.19 -0.94 -2.66
CA GLU A 145 -21.09 -2.29 -3.26
C GLU A 145 -22.25 -2.57 -4.22
N ARG A 146 -23.50 -2.27 -3.79
CA ARG A 146 -24.69 -2.44 -4.62
C ARG A 146 -24.71 -1.52 -5.83
N GLN A 147 -24.32 -0.26 -5.66
CA GLN A 147 -24.36 0.75 -6.72
C GLN A 147 -23.34 0.45 -7.83
N PHE A 148 -22.12 0.04 -7.46
CA PHE A 148 -21.02 -0.12 -8.42
C PHE A 148 -20.68 -1.57 -8.77
N GLY A 149 -21.35 -2.54 -8.15
CA GLY A 149 -21.10 -3.97 -8.39
C GLY A 149 -19.70 -4.43 -7.98
N ILE A 150 -19.17 -3.86 -6.90
CA ILE A 150 -17.85 -4.19 -6.34
C ILE A 150 -17.99 -4.87 -4.98
N SER A 151 -16.92 -5.52 -4.51
CA SER A 151 -16.80 -5.95 -3.12
C SER A 151 -15.73 -5.11 -2.42
N LEU A 152 -16.07 -4.53 -1.26
CA LEU A 152 -15.21 -3.73 -0.41
C LEU A 152 -14.82 -4.53 0.83
N ALA A 153 -13.57 -4.99 0.90
CA ALA A 153 -13.03 -5.66 2.05
C ALA A 153 -12.68 -4.66 3.16
N ARG A 154 -13.27 -4.82 4.35
CA ARG A 154 -12.98 -3.97 5.51
C ARG A 154 -11.56 -4.25 6.00
N VAL A 155 -10.69 -3.25 6.01
CA VAL A 155 -9.35 -3.39 6.60
C VAL A 155 -9.51 -3.56 8.11
N PRO A 156 -8.93 -4.60 8.74
CA PRO A 156 -8.93 -4.76 10.18
C PRO A 156 -8.27 -3.57 10.87
N LEU A 157 -8.69 -3.27 12.10
CA LEU A 157 -8.06 -2.23 12.89
C LEU A 157 -6.64 -2.66 13.26
N SER A 158 -5.64 -2.02 12.68
CA SER A 158 -4.24 -2.15 13.09
C SER A 158 -3.81 -0.83 13.73
N VAL A 159 -3.46 -0.90 15.02
CA VAL A 159 -2.99 0.26 15.81
C VAL A 159 -1.54 0.61 15.44
N ASP A 160 -0.77 -0.40 15.05
CA ASP A 160 0.62 -0.26 14.61
C ASP A 160 0.82 -0.99 13.28
N ALA A 161 1.12 -0.23 12.22
CA ALA A 161 1.35 -0.74 10.88
C ALA A 161 2.53 -1.73 10.79
N PHE A 162 3.45 -1.71 11.76
CA PHE A 162 4.59 -2.62 11.80
C PHE A 162 4.28 -3.97 12.45
N SER A 163 3.13 -4.08 13.13
CA SER A 163 2.70 -5.31 13.79
C SER A 163 1.55 -5.96 13.03
N VAL A 164 1.73 -7.24 12.70
CA VAL A 164 0.73 -8.05 12.01
C VAL A 164 0.25 -9.12 12.96
N ASP A 165 -1.02 -9.03 13.37
CA ASP A 165 -1.67 -10.03 14.21
C ASP A 165 -2.41 -11.08 13.37
N TYR A 166 -2.96 -12.09 14.06
CA TYR A 166 -3.65 -13.20 13.40
C TYR A 166 -4.87 -12.75 12.58
N GLU A 167 -5.65 -11.78 13.06
CA GLU A 167 -6.80 -11.26 12.32
C GLU A 167 -6.36 -10.61 11.00
N THR A 168 -5.30 -9.81 11.06
CA THR A 168 -4.70 -9.16 9.88
C THR A 168 -4.12 -10.19 8.91
N MET A 169 -3.46 -11.25 9.41
CA MET A 169 -2.96 -12.34 8.55
C MET A 169 -4.10 -13.02 7.79
N ARG A 170 -5.17 -13.41 8.50
CA ARG A 170 -6.36 -14.05 7.91
C ARG A 170 -7.06 -13.15 6.91
N TRP A 171 -7.06 -11.85 7.16
CA TRP A 171 -7.62 -10.87 6.23
C TRP A 171 -6.81 -10.78 4.93
N PHE A 172 -5.47 -10.70 5.02
CA PHE A 172 -4.62 -10.70 3.83
C PHE A 172 -4.76 -12.00 3.02
N GLU A 173 -4.78 -13.16 3.67
CA GLU A 173 -5.05 -14.46 3.02
C GLU A 173 -6.38 -14.50 2.26
N GLY A 174 -7.35 -13.67 2.64
CA GLY A 174 -8.65 -13.59 1.99
C GLY A 174 -8.71 -12.64 0.79
N ILE A 175 -7.76 -11.71 0.67
CA ILE A 175 -7.76 -10.69 -0.39
C ILE A 175 -6.60 -10.81 -1.38
N LEU A 176 -5.51 -11.49 -1.01
CA LEU A 176 -4.33 -11.76 -1.85
C LEU A 176 -4.35 -13.20 -2.34
#